data_AF-A0A354Q8Q8-F1
#
_entry.id   AF-A0A354Q8Q8-F1
#
_cell.length_a   1.000
_cell.length_b   1.000
_cell.length_c   1.000
_cell.angle_alpha   90.00
_cell.angle_beta   90.00
_cell.angle_gamma   90.00
#
_symmetry.space_group_name_H-M   'P 1'
#
loop_
_entity.id
_entity.type
_entity.pdbx_description
1 polymer ?
#
loop_
_entity_poly.entity_id
_entity_poly.type
_entity_poly.pdbx_seq_one_letter_code
_entity_poly.pdbx_strand_id
1 'polypeptide(L)'
;MNQVSVYVLDISVLLCTPGALFEFPDKEIVIPVTILEELDSLKLDLGEKGRSAQIVSQMLDECRQYGSLVEGISLPNGGKLRIELTEPESGLLPYSLNLKRISNRVLAVAWMLSQ
;
A
#
# COMPACT_ATOMS: atom_id res chain seq x y z
N MET A 1 18.23 6.64 -18.40
CA MET A 1 16.94 6.01 -18.01
C MET A 1 16.68 6.39 -16.57
N ASN A 2 15.68 7.22 -16.29
CA ASN A 2 15.33 7.56 -14.91
C ASN A 2 14.77 6.30 -14.25
N GLN A 3 15.47 5.78 -13.25
CA GLN A 3 14.96 4.68 -12.43
C GLN A 3 13.82 5.24 -11.57
N VAL A 4 12.59 4.86 -11.87
CA VAL A 4 11.42 5.20 -11.04
C VAL A 4 11.59 4.44 -9.73
N SER A 5 11.74 5.17 -8.61
CA SER A 5 11.85 4.52 -7.31
C SER A 5 10.45 4.15 -6.83
N VAL A 6 10.28 2.87 -6.48
CA VAL A 6 9.03 2.30 -6.01
C VAL A 6 9.09 2.14 -4.48
N TYR A 7 8.04 2.58 -3.80
CA TYR A 7 7.88 2.46 -2.36
C TYR A 7 6.68 1.57 -2.06
N VAL A 8 6.89 0.50 -1.29
CA VAL A 8 5.79 -0.35 -0.82
C VAL A 8 5.43 0.06 0.60
N LEU A 9 4.21 0.53 0.81
CA LEU A 9 3.78 1.03 2.12
C LEU A 9 3.18 -0.09 2.99
N ASP A 10 3.61 -0.12 4.24
CA ASP A 10 3.02 -0.95 5.30
C ASP A 10 1.88 -0.20 6.00
N ILE A 11 0.94 -0.96 6.56
CA ILE A 11 -0.21 -0.40 7.27
C ILE A 11 0.20 0.43 8.49
N SER A 12 1.29 0.09 9.17
CA SER A 12 1.81 0.86 10.29
C SER A 12 2.13 2.31 9.90
N VAL A 13 2.67 2.52 8.69
CA VAL A 13 2.95 3.86 8.15
C VAL A 13 1.64 4.59 7.88
N LEU A 14 0.68 3.94 7.22
CA LEU A 14 -0.62 4.53 6.90
C LEU A 14 -1.43 4.90 8.16
N LEU A 15 -1.36 4.08 9.21
CA LEU A 15 -2.05 4.34 10.47
C LEU A 15 -1.37 5.46 11.28
N CYS A 16 -0.04 5.51 11.25
CA CYS A 16 0.71 6.54 11.96
C CYS A 16 0.64 7.90 11.24
N THR A 17 0.62 7.87 9.91
CA THR A 17 0.62 9.06 9.05
C THR A 17 -0.27 8.79 7.83
N PRO A 18 -1.59 9.06 7.94
CA PRO A 18 -2.53 8.85 6.84
C PRO A 18 -2.12 9.57 5.55
N GLY A 19 -1.51 10.75 5.69
CA GLY A 19 -1.01 11.57 4.59
C GLY A 19 0.14 10.95 3.78
N ALA A 20 0.75 9.85 4.24
CA ALA A 20 1.92 9.23 3.60
C ALA A 20 1.70 8.86 2.12
N LEU A 21 0.44 8.65 1.70
CA LEU A 21 0.08 8.45 0.28
C LEU A 21 0.51 9.59 -0.64
N PHE A 22 0.73 10.79 -0.10
CA PHE A 22 1.07 11.99 -0.86
C PHE A 22 2.47 12.53 -0.56
N GLU A 23 3.22 11.88 0.33
CA GLU A 23 4.54 12.35 0.80
C GLU A 23 5.71 11.89 -0.08
N PHE A 24 5.45 11.17 -1.17
CA PHE A 24 6.47 10.67 -2.10
C PHE A 24 6.30 11.31 -3.50
N PRO A 25 6.77 12.55 -3.72
CA PRO A 25 6.64 13.24 -5.00
C PRO A 25 7.48 12.55 -6.09
N ASP A 26 6.96 12.47 -7.31
CA ASP A 26 7.59 11.83 -8.47
C ASP A 26 7.95 10.33 -8.27
N LYS A 27 7.39 9.66 -7.27
CA LYS A 27 7.62 8.25 -6.96
C LYS A 27 6.37 7.40 -7.15
N GLU A 28 6.57 6.11 -7.38
CA GLU A 28 5.47 5.15 -7.37
C GLU A 28 5.29 4.57 -5.97
N ILE A 29 4.08 4.67 -5.45
CA ILE A 29 3.63 4.09 -4.19
C ILE A 29 2.81 2.85 -4.53
N VAL A 30 3.20 1.74 -3.93
CA VAL A 30 2.50 0.45 -4.07
C VAL A 30 1.96 0.02 -2.72
N ILE A 31 0.70 -0.38 -2.69
CA ILE A 31 0.06 -0.91 -1.49
C ILE A 31 -0.47 -2.31 -1.81
N PRO A 32 -0.06 -3.34 -1.07
CA PRO A 32 -0.64 -4.67 -1.22
C PRO A 32 -2.15 -4.65 -0.94
N VAL A 33 -2.94 -5.38 -1.72
CA VAL A 33 -4.41 -5.51 -1.54
C VAL A 33 -4.80 -5.90 -0.11
N THR A 34 -3.93 -6.67 0.52
CA THR A 34 -3.98 -7.15 1.91
C THR A 34 -4.16 -6.04 2.93
N ILE A 35 -3.60 -4.86 2.63
CA ILE A 35 -3.66 -3.69 3.50
C ILE A 35 -5.07 -3.10 3.47
N LEU A 36 -5.80 -3.23 2.35
CA LEU A 36 -7.18 -2.77 2.26
C LEU A 36 -8.10 -3.57 3.19
N GLU A 37 -7.90 -4.88 3.27
CA GLU A 37 -8.66 -5.77 4.17
C GLU A 37 -8.43 -5.41 5.65
N GLU A 38 -7.18 -5.13 6.01
CA GLU A 38 -6.81 -4.71 7.36
C GLU A 38 -7.35 -3.32 7.71
N LEU A 39 -7.26 -2.37 6.78
CA LEU A 39 -7.84 -1.04 6.96
C LEU A 39 -9.35 -1.15 7.22
N ASP A 40 -10.06 -1.99 6.47
CA ASP A 40 -11.51 -2.18 6.66
C ASP A 40 -11.85 -2.73 8.04
N SER A 41 -11.10 -3.74 8.49
CA SER A 41 -11.24 -4.32 9.83
C SER A 41 -10.96 -3.29 10.94
N LEU A 42 -9.97 -2.42 10.74
CA LEU A 42 -9.57 -1.40 11.71
C LEU A 42 -10.52 -0.21 11.79
N LYS A 43 -11.35 0.06 10.77
CA LYS A 43 -12.35 1.16 10.82
C LYS A 43 -13.33 1.02 11.99
N LEU A 44 -13.51 -0.19 12.50
CA LEU A 44 -14.39 -0.52 13.64
C LEU A 44 -13.77 -0.14 14.99
N ASP A 45 -12.46 0.12 15.04
CA ASP A 45 -11.78 0.57 16.24
C ASP A 45 -12.21 2.01 16.59
N LEU A 46 -12.61 2.24 17.85
CA LEU A 46 -13.09 3.55 18.30
C LEU A 46 -11.94 4.51 18.68
N GLY A 47 -10.69 4.05 18.61
CA GLY A 47 -9.50 4.79 18.97
C GLY A 47 -8.88 5.55 17.80
N GLU A 48 -7.66 6.04 18.01
CA GLU A 48 -6.90 6.78 17.00
C GLU A 48 -6.60 5.93 15.76
N LYS A 49 -6.37 4.63 15.94
CA LYS A 49 -6.10 3.71 14.84
C LYS A 49 -7.29 3.59 13.89
N GLY A 50 -8.51 3.46 14.43
CA GLY A 50 -9.70 3.40 13.57
C GLY A 50 -9.97 4.71 12.86
N ARG A 51 -9.72 5.86 13.50
CA ARG A 51 -9.78 7.18 12.82
C ARG A 51 -8.78 7.26 11.67
N SER A 52 -7.52 6.87 11.89
CA SER A 52 -6.51 6.83 10.84
C SER A 52 -6.93 5.89 9.71
N ALA A 53 -7.45 4.70 10.02
CA ALA A 53 -7.91 3.74 9.01
C ALA A 53 -9.07 4.28 8.16
N GLN A 54 -10.01 5.01 8.78
CA GLN A 54 -11.10 5.69 8.07
C GLN A 54 -10.56 6.77 7.13
N ILE A 55 -9.65 7.62 7.59
CA ILE A 55 -9.03 8.68 6.78
C ILE A 55 -8.31 8.07 5.57
N VAL A 56 -7.45 7.08 5.79
CA VAL A 56 -6.70 6.41 4.70
C VAL A 56 -7.67 5.77 3.70
N SER A 57 -8.72 5.10 4.17
CA SER A 57 -9.69 4.48 3.29
C SER A 57 -10.46 5.49 2.46
N GLN A 58 -10.85 6.62 3.06
CA GLN A 58 -11.47 7.72 2.33
C GLN A 58 -10.54 8.27 1.25
N MET A 59 -9.26 8.51 1.57
CA MET A 59 -8.26 8.97 0.59
C MET A 59 -8.10 7.97 -0.56
N LEU A 60 -8.09 6.67 -0.28
CA LEU A 60 -8.01 5.63 -1.31
C LEU A 60 -9.28 5.58 -2.18
N ASP A 61 -10.46 5.78 -1.59
CA ASP A 61 -11.72 5.87 -2.34
C ASP A 61 -11.79 7.13 -3.21
N GLU A 62 -11.32 8.27 -2.72
CA GLU A 62 -11.15 9.49 -3.53
C GLU A 62 -10.19 9.25 -4.69
N CYS A 63 -9.09 8.53 -4.44
CA CYS A 63 -8.12 8.17 -5.46
C CYS A 63 -8.72 7.32 -6.60
N ARG A 64 -9.69 6.45 -6.32
CA ARG A 64 -10.39 5.64 -7.34
C ARG A 64 -11.12 6.49 -8.39
N GLN A 65 -11.44 7.74 -8.09
CA GLN A 65 -12.09 8.65 -9.05
C GLN A 65 -11.15 9.05 -10.18
N TYR A 66 -9.82 8.95 -9.99
CA TYR A 66 -8.82 9.24 -11.02
C TYR A 66 -8.52 8.06 -11.94
N GLY A 67 -9.06 6.87 -11.67
CA GLY A 67 -8.90 5.69 -12.51
C GLY A 67 -8.71 4.38 -11.74
N SER A 68 -8.23 3.36 -12.44
CA SER A 68 -7.98 2.05 -11.86
C SER A 68 -6.75 2.08 -10.96
N LEU A 69 -6.97 1.94 -9.65
CA LEU A 69 -5.88 1.79 -8.69
C LEU A 69 -5.00 0.56 -8.95
N VAL A 70 -5.51 -0.47 -9.63
CA VAL A 70 -4.75 -1.68 -9.96
C VAL A 70 -3.75 -1.43 -11.09
N GLU A 71 -4.17 -0.71 -12.13
CA GLU A 71 -3.27 -0.25 -13.21
C GLU A 71 -2.33 0.87 -12.72
N GLY A 72 -2.79 1.55 -11.66
CA GLY A 72 -2.14 2.62 -10.96
C GLY A 72 -2.48 3.99 -11.56
N ILE A 73 -2.72 4.95 -10.68
CA ILE A 73 -3.18 6.30 -11.02
C ILE A 73 -2.07 7.32 -10.81
N SER A 74 -2.10 8.41 -11.56
CA SER A 74 -1.24 9.56 -11.29
C SER A 74 -1.83 10.40 -10.16
N LEU A 75 -0.99 10.74 -9.20
CA LEU A 75 -1.32 11.62 -8.09
C LEU A 75 -1.00 13.09 -8.46
N PRO A 76 -1.67 14.07 -7.82
CA PRO A 76 -1.44 15.49 -8.10
C PRO A 76 -0.01 15.98 -7.77
N ASN A 77 0.73 15.24 -6.96
CA ASN A 77 2.12 15.52 -6.61
C ASN A 77 3.14 14.96 -7.63
N GLY A 78 2.69 14.52 -8.81
CA GLY A 78 3.52 13.89 -9.84
C GLY A 78 3.89 12.43 -9.56
N GLY A 79 3.52 11.89 -8.38
CA GLY A 79 3.69 10.49 -8.05
C GLY A 79 2.66 9.58 -8.71
N LYS A 80 2.81 8.27 -8.50
CA LYS A 80 1.86 7.25 -8.94
C LYS A 80 1.41 6.42 -7.75
N LEU A 81 0.13 6.09 -7.65
CA LEU A 81 -0.40 5.17 -6.63
C LEU A 81 -0.92 3.91 -7.30
N ARG A 82 -0.50 2.73 -6.82
CA ARG A 82 -0.95 1.44 -7.32
C ARG A 82 -1.29 0.47 -6.20
N ILE A 83 -2.35 -0.31 -6.37
CA ILE A 83 -2.67 -1.46 -5.52
C ILE A 83 -2.10 -2.72 -6.17
N GLU A 84 -1.24 -3.42 -5.44
CA GLU A 84 -0.71 -4.71 -5.87
C GLU A 84 -1.67 -5.83 -5.45
N LEU A 85 -2.25 -6.49 -6.44
CA LEU A 85 -3.15 -7.63 -6.24
C LEU A 85 -2.38 -8.95 -6.08
N THR A 86 -1.12 -8.99 -6.50
CA THR A 86 -0.35 -10.23 -6.50
C THR A 86 -0.13 -10.71 -5.06
N GLU A 87 -0.67 -11.89 -4.78
CA GLU A 87 -0.37 -12.56 -3.53
C GLU A 87 0.98 -13.26 -3.65
N PRO A 88 1.93 -12.98 -2.74
CA PRO A 88 3.24 -13.60 -2.81
C PRO A 88 3.12 -15.10 -2.56
N GLU A 89 3.68 -15.92 -3.44
CA GLU A 89 3.71 -17.36 -3.27
C GLU A 89 4.89 -17.78 -2.38
N SER A 90 4.67 -18.66 -1.41
CA SER A 90 5.69 -19.07 -0.44
C SER A 90 6.94 -19.73 -1.07
N GLY A 91 6.83 -20.25 -2.30
CA GLY A 91 7.92 -20.93 -3.00
C GLY A 91 8.87 -20.01 -3.79
N LEU A 92 8.52 -18.74 -4.00
CA LEU A 92 9.28 -17.79 -4.81
C LEU A 92 10.15 -16.82 -3.99
N LEU A 93 10.02 -16.87 -2.65
CA LEU A 93 10.72 -15.98 -1.74
C LEU A 93 12.03 -16.62 -1.25
N PRO A 94 13.15 -15.87 -1.21
CA PRO A 94 14.46 -16.39 -0.78
C PRO A 94 14.52 -16.83 0.69
N TYR A 95 13.53 -16.43 1.50
CA TYR A 95 13.42 -16.75 2.91
C TYR A 95 12.03 -17.31 3.22
N SER A 96 11.93 -18.18 4.23
CA SER A 96 10.67 -18.71 4.76
C SER A 96 9.88 -17.62 5.50
N LEU A 97 9.32 -16.66 4.76
CA LEU A 97 8.46 -15.62 5.30
C LEU A 97 7.11 -16.24 5.71
N ASN A 98 6.69 -15.98 6.94
CA ASN A 98 5.36 -16.36 7.38
C ASN A 98 4.33 -15.39 6.79
N LEU A 99 3.73 -15.76 5.65
CA LEU A 99 2.78 -14.93 4.91
C LEU A 99 1.44 -14.71 5.63
N LYS A 100 1.21 -15.34 6.79
CA LYS A 100 0.07 -15.00 7.65
C LYS A 100 0.22 -13.63 8.30
N ARG A 101 1.45 -13.09 8.38
CA ARG A 101 1.71 -11.73 8.89
C ARG A 101 1.67 -10.73 7.74
N ILE A 102 0.84 -9.70 7.84
CA ILE A 102 0.70 -8.66 6.82
C ILE A 102 2.03 -7.98 6.49
N SER A 103 2.85 -7.63 7.48
CA SER A 103 4.16 -7.01 7.22
C SER A 103 5.09 -7.90 6.39
N ASN A 104 4.98 -9.23 6.52
CA ASN A 104 5.74 -10.15 5.67
C ASN A 104 5.21 -10.16 4.23
N ARG A 105 3.90 -9.94 4.02
CA ARG A 105 3.31 -9.76 2.68
C ARG A 105 3.80 -8.47 2.03
N VAL A 106 3.93 -7.37 2.79
CA VAL A 106 4.52 -6.11 2.31
C VAL A 106 5.96 -6.32 1.85
N LEU A 107 6.78 -6.99 2.66
CA LEU A 107 8.16 -7.33 2.29
C LEU A 107 8.24 -8.22 1.05
N ALA A 108 7.32 -9.19 0.93
CA ALA A 108 7.27 -10.08 -0.21
C ALA A 108 6.88 -9.34 -1.50
N VAL A 109 5.92 -8.42 -1.46
CA VAL A 109 5.59 -7.53 -2.60
C VAL A 109 6.79 -6.66 -2.97
N ALA A 110 7.48 -6.07 -1.99
CA ALA A 110 8.70 -5.29 -2.26
C ALA A 110 9.80 -6.14 -2.93
N TRP A 111 9.98 -7.39 -2.49
CA TRP A 111 10.91 -8.32 -3.12
C TRP A 111 10.53 -8.61 -4.57
N MET A 112 9.25 -8.90 -4.84
CA MET A 112 8.76 -9.22 -6.19
C MET A 112 8.95 -8.06 -7.17
N LEU A 113 8.76 -6.82 -6.72
CA LEU A 113 8.96 -5.62 -7.54
C LEU A 113 10.43 -5.25 -7.77
N SER A 114 11.36 -5.88 -7.04
CA SER A 114 12.79 -5.64 -7.17
C SER A 114 13.51 -6.59 -8.15
N GLN A 115 12.78 -7.57 -8.69
CA GLN A 115 13.26 -8.51 -9.71
C GLN A 115 13.09 -7.91 -11.11
#